data_AF-A0AAW0THB6-F1
#
_entry.id   AF-A0AAW0THB6-F1
#
_cell.length_a   1.000
_cell.length_b   1.000
_cell.length_c   1.000
_cell.angle_alpha   90.00
_cell.angle_beta   90.00
_cell.angle_gamma   90.00
#
_symmetry.space_group_name_H-M   'P 1'
#
loop_
_entity.id
_entity.type
_entity.pdbx_description
1 polymer ?
#
loop_
_entity_poly.entity_id
_entity_poly.type
_entity_poly.pdbx_seq_one_letter_code
_entity_poly.pdbx_strand_id
1 'polypeptide(L)'
;MDKLIVTNHPRFKTLTQNILQRRKEKVAVNVPVYVDLKTPRPFEEDMSKYSGDESCAAAAKKDHIYLDAVGFGAGCCCLQITIQTRNINEARVLYDHLTPLCPVMLALTAASPIFRGYLTDVDSRWDVIAASVDCRTREERSLEPLRNERFVIPKSRHGSVDCYLSTCGSRYNDIPLVYDKNIEQQLLDNKVDKQMALHIAHLFIRDPILLYSERIHQDNANEIDHFENIQSTNWQSMRFKLPSVNKDAGWRVEFRPCEVQLTDYENAAFGVFIVLLTRAILSFNLNMLIPISKGFQSEYDMFSSSTVGISIQHRREELVPFHPL
;
A
#
# COMPACT_ATOMS: atom_id res chain seq x y z
N MET A 1 -20.60 1.33 -13.75
CA MET A 1 -20.12 -0.02 -13.43
C MET A 1 -20.17 -0.30 -11.94
N ASP A 2 -19.65 0.60 -11.09
CA ASP A 2 -19.50 0.39 -9.63
C ASP A 2 -20.75 -0.09 -8.88
N LYS A 3 -21.95 0.36 -9.25
CA LYS A 3 -23.19 0.04 -8.52
C LYS A 3 -23.55 -1.46 -8.50
N LEU A 4 -23.01 -2.27 -9.43
CA LEU A 4 -23.31 -3.71 -9.51
C LEU A 4 -22.18 -4.61 -8.98
N ILE A 5 -20.96 -4.08 -8.87
CA ILE A 5 -19.76 -4.82 -8.44
C ILE A 5 -19.39 -4.53 -6.98
N VAL A 6 -19.82 -3.39 -6.44
CA VAL A 6 -19.58 -3.01 -5.05
C VAL A 6 -20.55 -3.76 -4.15
N THR A 7 -20.03 -4.34 -3.06
CA THR A 7 -20.84 -5.07 -2.08
C THR A 7 -21.98 -4.20 -1.52
N ASN A 8 -23.05 -4.84 -1.04
CA ASN A 8 -24.21 -4.13 -0.49
C ASN A 8 -23.91 -3.34 0.80
N HIS A 9 -22.77 -3.59 1.45
CA HIS A 9 -22.43 -2.88 2.67
C HIS A 9 -22.12 -1.39 2.38
N PRO A 10 -22.81 -0.41 3.01
CA PRO A 10 -22.73 1.02 2.67
C PRO A 10 -21.30 1.57 2.62
N ARG A 11 -20.44 1.13 3.55
CA ARG A 11 -18.99 1.41 3.60
C ARG A 11 -18.33 1.51 2.23
N PHE A 12 -18.48 0.50 1.39
CA PHE A 12 -17.71 0.41 0.15
C PHE A 12 -18.23 1.37 -0.92
N LYS A 13 -19.56 1.54 -1.01
CA LYS A 13 -20.15 2.53 -1.91
C LYS A 13 -19.75 3.95 -1.52
N THR A 14 -19.82 4.27 -0.23
CA THR A 14 -19.41 5.58 0.29
C THR A 14 -17.92 5.82 0.08
N LEU A 15 -17.07 4.81 0.32
CA LEU A 15 -15.63 4.89 0.06
C LEU A 15 -15.33 5.26 -1.39
N THR A 16 -15.93 4.54 -2.35
CA THR A 16 -15.77 4.83 -3.78
C THR A 16 -16.21 6.25 -4.13
N GLN A 17 -17.37 6.69 -3.62
CA GLN A 17 -17.87 8.04 -3.87
C GLN A 17 -16.93 9.12 -3.29
N ASN A 18 -16.48 8.94 -2.05
CA ASN A 18 -15.62 9.91 -1.37
C ASN A 18 -14.23 10.00 -2.01
N ILE A 19 -13.67 8.87 -2.49
CA ILE A 19 -12.40 8.88 -3.24
C ILE A 19 -12.54 9.75 -4.49
N LEU A 20 -13.60 9.55 -5.28
CA LEU A 20 -13.84 10.29 -6.53
C LEU A 20 -14.13 11.77 -6.26
N GLN A 21 -14.97 12.07 -5.26
CA GLN A 21 -15.30 13.44 -4.88
C GLN A 21 -14.06 14.20 -4.37
N ARG A 22 -13.26 13.57 -3.50
CA ARG A 22 -12.01 14.17 -3.01
C ARG A 22 -11.02 14.41 -4.15
N ARG A 23 -10.86 13.42 -5.04
CA ARG A 23 -9.96 13.50 -6.18
C ARG A 23 -10.35 14.60 -7.17
N LYS A 24 -11.65 14.95 -7.24
CA LYS A 24 -12.27 15.90 -8.18
C LYS A 24 -12.23 15.45 -9.65
N GLU A 25 -11.84 14.21 -9.90
CA GLU A 25 -11.82 13.54 -11.21
C GLU A 25 -11.97 12.03 -11.00
N LYS A 26 -12.26 11.28 -12.07
CA LYS A 26 -12.22 9.83 -12.02
C LYS A 26 -10.81 9.34 -11.67
N VAL A 27 -10.74 8.16 -11.05
CA VAL A 27 -9.48 7.43 -10.99
C VAL A 27 -9.10 6.98 -12.41
N ALA A 28 -7.81 6.98 -12.71
CA ALA A 28 -7.28 6.63 -14.02
C ALA A 28 -6.10 5.69 -13.83
N VAL A 29 -6.31 4.41 -14.14
CA VAL A 29 -5.28 3.37 -14.11
C VAL A 29 -4.93 3.04 -15.56
N ASN A 30 -3.64 3.14 -15.89
CA ASN A 30 -3.14 2.78 -17.21
C ASN A 30 -2.14 1.64 -17.00
N VAL A 31 -2.52 0.43 -17.40
CA VAL A 31 -1.70 -0.78 -17.23
C VAL A 31 -1.04 -1.11 -18.57
N PRO A 32 0.29 -1.25 -18.66
CA PRO A 32 0.95 -1.62 -19.91
C PRO A 32 0.37 -2.89 -20.53
N VAL A 33 0.03 -2.85 -21.81
CA VAL A 33 -0.49 -4.02 -22.54
C VAL A 33 0.67 -4.92 -22.98
N TYR A 34 0.49 -6.23 -22.91
CA TYR A 34 1.45 -7.16 -23.48
C TYR A 34 1.47 -7.05 -25.02
N VAL A 35 2.66 -6.92 -25.60
CA VAL A 35 2.86 -6.76 -27.04
C VAL A 35 3.18 -8.11 -27.67
N ASP A 36 2.15 -8.77 -28.20
CA ASP A 36 2.28 -9.98 -29.02
C ASP A 36 2.42 -9.63 -30.52
N LEU A 37 2.70 -10.62 -31.36
CA LEU A 37 2.85 -10.52 -32.82
C LEU A 37 1.74 -9.75 -33.53
N LYS A 38 0.52 -9.78 -32.97
CA LYS A 38 -0.68 -9.12 -33.55
C LYS A 38 -1.26 -8.02 -32.66
N THR A 39 -0.60 -7.65 -31.57
CA THR A 39 -1.04 -6.50 -30.76
C THR A 39 -0.87 -5.22 -31.60
N PRO A 40 -1.94 -4.44 -31.86
CA PRO A 40 -1.84 -3.18 -32.59
C PRO A 40 -0.82 -2.24 -31.96
N ARG A 41 -0.11 -1.46 -32.78
CA ARG A 41 0.87 -0.47 -32.33
C ARG A 41 0.62 0.88 -33.03
N PRO A 42 0.23 1.94 -32.30
CA PRO A 42 -0.08 1.93 -30.87
C PRO A 42 -1.31 1.08 -30.55
N PHE A 43 -1.32 0.42 -29.39
CA PHE A 43 -2.56 -0.15 -28.87
C PHE A 43 -3.41 0.99 -28.33
N GLU A 44 -4.61 1.14 -28.88
CA GLU A 44 -5.58 2.14 -28.49
C GLU A 44 -6.96 1.47 -28.39
N GLU A 45 -7.62 1.66 -27.26
CA GLU A 45 -8.97 1.17 -27.07
C GLU A 45 -9.98 2.20 -27.56
N ASP A 46 -11.03 1.73 -28.23
CA ASP A 46 -12.14 2.58 -28.61
C ASP A 46 -13.03 2.88 -27.39
N MET A 47 -12.72 3.99 -26.71
CA MET A 47 -13.46 4.45 -25.53
C MET A 47 -14.89 4.88 -25.84
N SER A 48 -15.22 5.21 -27.09
CA SER A 48 -16.59 5.58 -27.48
C SER A 48 -17.60 4.45 -27.22
N LYS A 49 -17.11 3.21 -27.15
CA LYS A 49 -17.91 2.02 -26.81
C LYS A 49 -18.27 1.95 -25.33
N TYR A 50 -17.58 2.69 -24.45
CA TYR A 50 -17.65 2.55 -23.01
C TYR A 50 -17.97 3.89 -22.34
N SER A 51 -19.26 4.22 -22.32
CA SER A 51 -19.83 5.50 -21.86
C SER A 51 -19.35 6.71 -22.68
N GLY A 52 -20.28 7.60 -23.06
CA GLY A 52 -19.97 8.83 -23.81
C GLY A 52 -19.22 9.90 -23.00
N ASP A 53 -18.33 9.49 -22.09
CA ASP A 53 -17.58 10.34 -21.19
C ASP A 53 -16.19 10.63 -21.79
N GLU A 54 -16.04 11.83 -22.37
CA GLU A 54 -14.79 12.27 -23.00
C GLU A 54 -13.59 12.28 -22.05
N SER A 55 -13.81 12.31 -20.72
CA SER A 55 -12.73 12.29 -19.73
C SER A 55 -11.94 10.98 -19.75
N CYS A 56 -12.58 9.86 -20.10
CA CYS A 56 -11.91 8.56 -20.23
C CYS A 56 -10.91 8.55 -21.39
N ALA A 57 -11.31 9.09 -22.54
CA ALA A 57 -10.44 9.19 -23.73
C ALA A 57 -9.23 10.10 -23.47
N ALA A 58 -9.42 11.19 -22.71
CA ALA A 58 -8.33 12.10 -22.35
C ALA A 58 -7.33 11.50 -21.34
N ALA A 59 -7.76 10.57 -20.49
CA ALA A 59 -6.94 9.95 -19.45
C ALA A 59 -6.25 8.64 -19.89
N ALA A 60 -6.75 8.01 -20.95
CA ALA A 60 -6.19 6.79 -21.52
C ALA A 60 -4.85 7.06 -22.22
N LYS A 61 -3.86 6.19 -21.98
CA LYS A 61 -2.55 6.25 -22.63
C LYS A 61 -2.46 5.23 -23.76
N LYS A 62 -1.75 5.58 -24.83
CA LYS A 62 -1.35 4.63 -25.88
C LYS A 62 -0.55 3.48 -25.27
N ASP A 63 -0.70 2.28 -25.80
CA ASP A 63 -0.01 1.06 -25.34
C ASP A 63 -0.34 0.64 -23.90
N HIS A 64 -1.48 1.12 -23.37
CA HIS A 64 -1.97 0.75 -22.05
C HIS A 64 -3.45 0.35 -22.12
N ILE A 65 -3.83 -0.58 -21.25
CA ILE A 65 -5.21 -0.91 -20.92
C ILE A 65 -5.69 0.12 -19.90
N TYR A 66 -6.82 0.74 -20.17
CA TYR A 66 -7.38 1.78 -19.31
C TYR A 66 -8.43 1.23 -18.35
N LEU A 67 -8.32 1.58 -17.06
CA LEU A 67 -9.29 1.22 -16.02
C LEU A 67 -9.69 2.48 -15.25
N ASP A 68 -10.99 2.70 -15.02
CA ASP A 68 -11.52 3.98 -14.51
C ASP A 68 -12.34 3.86 -13.21
N ALA A 69 -12.25 2.71 -12.54
CA ALA A 69 -13.08 2.38 -11.39
C ALA A 69 -12.27 1.84 -10.21
N VAL A 70 -12.70 2.18 -8.99
CA VAL A 70 -12.14 1.66 -7.73
C VAL A 70 -12.18 0.13 -7.69
N GLY A 71 -13.24 -0.46 -8.26
CA GLY A 71 -13.44 -1.90 -8.28
C GLY A 71 -12.37 -2.67 -9.05
N PHE A 72 -11.67 -2.06 -10.01
CA PHE A 72 -10.59 -2.75 -10.75
C PHE A 72 -9.39 -3.10 -9.88
N GLY A 73 -9.15 -2.35 -8.80
CA GLY A 73 -8.10 -2.66 -7.84
C GLY A 73 -8.66 -3.20 -6.53
N ALA A 74 -9.59 -2.49 -5.89
CA ALA A 74 -10.19 -2.96 -4.63
C ALA A 74 -11.00 -4.26 -4.77
N GLY A 75 -11.35 -4.67 -5.99
CA GLY A 75 -11.94 -5.97 -6.31
C GLY A 75 -10.92 -7.10 -6.50
N CYS A 76 -9.62 -6.81 -6.53
CA CYS A 76 -8.57 -7.83 -6.52
C CYS A 76 -8.46 -8.50 -5.14
N CYS A 77 -7.91 -9.71 -5.13
CA CYS A 77 -7.72 -10.50 -3.92
C CYS A 77 -6.24 -10.55 -3.49
N CYS A 78 -5.99 -10.91 -2.24
CA CYS A 78 -4.64 -11.00 -1.69
C CYS A 78 -4.55 -11.96 -0.52
N LEU A 79 -3.33 -12.40 -0.21
CA LEU A 79 -3.00 -13.12 1.01
C LEU A 79 -2.32 -12.15 1.98
N GLN A 80 -2.87 -12.03 3.20
CA GLN A 80 -2.30 -11.17 4.25
C GLN A 80 -2.08 -11.97 5.52
N ILE A 81 -0.93 -11.77 6.16
CA ILE A 81 -0.55 -12.49 7.38
C ILE A 81 -0.36 -11.45 8.50
N THR A 82 -1.15 -11.56 9.56
CA THR A 82 -0.99 -10.73 10.77
C THR A 82 -0.32 -11.53 11.87
N ILE A 83 0.73 -10.96 12.47
CA ILE A 83 1.55 -11.59 13.51
C ILE A 83 1.51 -10.70 14.74
N GLN A 84 1.14 -11.28 15.89
CA GLN A 84 1.25 -10.64 17.18
C GLN A 84 2.65 -10.85 17.76
N THR A 85 3.28 -9.77 18.19
CA THR A 85 4.62 -9.79 18.79
C THR A 85 4.53 -9.69 20.31
N ARG A 86 5.66 -9.90 20.99
CA ARG A 86 5.75 -9.83 22.46
C ARG A 86 5.48 -8.43 23.01
N ASN A 87 5.92 -7.40 22.29
CA ASN A 87 5.81 -6.00 22.70
C ASN A 87 6.04 -5.06 21.50
N ILE A 88 5.91 -3.76 21.75
CA ILE A 88 6.08 -2.70 20.74
C ILE A 88 7.49 -2.71 20.11
N ASN A 89 8.55 -3.02 20.87
CA ASN A 89 9.92 -3.01 20.36
C ASN A 89 10.12 -4.14 19.34
N GLU A 90 9.68 -5.36 19.68
CA GLU A 90 9.69 -6.49 18.75
C GLU A 90 8.81 -6.23 17.52
N ALA A 91 7.65 -5.57 17.69
CA ALA A 91 6.79 -5.18 16.57
C ALA A 91 7.51 -4.23 15.60
N ARG A 92 8.19 -3.20 16.11
CA ARG A 92 8.94 -2.23 15.29
C ARG A 92 10.10 -2.89 14.56
N VAL A 93 10.87 -3.74 15.25
CA VAL A 93 11.96 -4.50 14.64
C VAL A 93 11.43 -5.41 13.54
N LEU A 94 10.38 -6.18 13.81
CA LEU A 94 9.83 -7.12 12.84
C LEU A 94 9.20 -6.40 11.63
N TYR A 95 8.49 -5.29 11.85
CA TYR A 95 7.97 -4.44 10.79
C TYR A 95 9.08 -3.98 9.84
N ASP A 96 10.17 -3.46 10.40
CA ASP A 96 11.29 -2.95 9.61
C ASP A 96 11.99 -4.05 8.83
N HIS A 97 12.22 -5.21 9.45
CA HIS A 97 12.97 -6.30 8.83
C HIS A 97 12.17 -7.07 7.78
N LEU A 98 10.84 -7.03 7.84
CA LEU A 98 9.98 -7.58 6.79
C LEU A 98 9.80 -6.64 5.60
N THR A 99 9.92 -5.32 5.81
CA THR A 99 9.67 -4.32 4.75
C THR A 99 10.52 -4.54 3.48
N PRO A 100 11.84 -4.82 3.55
CA PRO A 100 12.66 -5.13 2.37
C PRO A 100 12.21 -6.37 1.58
N LEU A 101 11.48 -7.28 2.23
CA LEU A 101 11.01 -8.53 1.63
C LEU A 101 9.65 -8.36 0.96
N CYS A 102 8.97 -7.23 1.17
CA CYS A 102 7.67 -6.99 0.56
C CYS A 102 7.69 -7.04 -0.97
N PRO A 103 8.56 -6.32 -1.69
CA PRO A 103 8.59 -6.39 -3.14
C PRO A 103 9.01 -7.79 -3.62
N VAL A 104 9.97 -8.45 -2.93
CA VAL A 104 10.40 -9.81 -3.26
C VAL A 104 9.23 -10.80 -3.20
N MET A 105 8.43 -10.74 -2.14
CA MET A 105 7.26 -11.62 -1.99
C MET A 105 6.14 -11.27 -2.96
N LEU A 106 5.98 -10.00 -3.32
CA LEU A 106 5.04 -9.59 -4.35
C LEU A 106 5.40 -10.21 -5.71
N ALA A 107 6.67 -10.12 -6.12
CA ALA A 107 7.15 -10.73 -7.34
C ALA A 107 7.04 -12.27 -7.30
N LEU A 108 7.46 -12.88 -6.20
CA LEU A 108 7.43 -14.34 -6.04
C LEU A 108 6.01 -14.91 -6.09
N THR A 109 5.02 -14.15 -5.64
CA THR A 109 3.61 -14.57 -5.59
C THR A 109 2.79 -14.08 -6.77
N ALA A 110 3.38 -13.41 -7.76
CA ALA A 110 2.70 -12.76 -8.89
C ALA A 110 1.59 -13.64 -9.51
N ALA A 111 0.35 -13.12 -9.55
CA ALA A 111 -0.83 -13.88 -9.98
C ALA A 111 -1.89 -13.03 -10.71
N SER A 112 -1.52 -11.84 -11.21
CA SER A 112 -2.44 -10.91 -11.88
C SER A 112 -1.93 -10.44 -13.26
N PRO A 113 -1.72 -11.34 -14.25
CA PRO A 113 -1.20 -10.98 -15.57
C PRO A 113 -2.28 -10.52 -16.58
N ILE A 114 -3.54 -10.41 -16.15
CA ILE A 114 -4.68 -10.10 -17.03
C ILE A 114 -5.58 -9.06 -16.35
N PHE A 115 -5.84 -7.96 -17.06
CA PHE A 115 -6.79 -6.94 -16.63
C PHE A 115 -7.77 -6.61 -17.77
N ARG A 116 -9.06 -6.53 -17.43
CA ARG A 116 -10.16 -6.16 -18.36
C ARG A 116 -10.13 -6.94 -19.69
N GLY A 117 -9.73 -8.22 -19.64
CA GLY A 117 -9.71 -9.11 -20.80
C GLY A 117 -8.46 -9.02 -21.70
N TYR A 118 -7.45 -8.25 -21.29
CA TYR A 118 -6.18 -8.12 -22.00
C TYR A 118 -5.03 -8.68 -21.15
N LEU A 119 -4.05 -9.30 -21.83
CA LEU A 119 -2.77 -9.64 -21.23
C LEU A 119 -1.98 -8.36 -20.94
N THR A 120 -1.35 -8.29 -19.77
CA THR A 120 -0.60 -7.13 -19.31
C THR A 120 0.89 -7.40 -19.32
N ASP A 121 1.70 -6.35 -19.49
CA ASP A 121 3.16 -6.42 -19.38
C ASP A 121 3.64 -6.27 -17.91
N VAL A 122 2.77 -6.66 -16.98
CA VAL A 122 2.98 -6.68 -15.53
C VAL A 122 2.30 -7.92 -14.97
N ASP A 123 2.83 -8.50 -13.89
CA ASP A 123 2.33 -9.78 -13.34
C ASP A 123 1.64 -9.64 -11.97
N SER A 124 1.57 -8.42 -11.39
CA SER A 124 1.02 -8.19 -10.05
C SER A 124 -0.03 -7.07 -10.01
N ARG A 125 -0.92 -7.13 -9.01
CA ARG A 125 -2.05 -6.21 -8.86
C ARG A 125 -1.70 -4.85 -8.27
N TRP A 126 -0.51 -4.69 -7.69
CA TRP A 126 -0.24 -3.67 -6.69
C TRP A 126 -0.47 -2.24 -7.19
N ASP A 127 0.06 -1.90 -8.37
CA ASP A 127 -0.11 -0.58 -8.98
C ASP A 127 -1.55 -0.33 -9.44
N VAL A 128 -2.26 -1.39 -9.86
CA VAL A 128 -3.68 -1.30 -10.18
C VAL A 128 -4.48 -0.93 -8.94
N ILE A 129 -4.22 -1.58 -7.80
CA ILE A 129 -4.85 -1.21 -6.53
C ILE A 129 -4.46 0.23 -6.15
N ALA A 130 -3.17 0.53 -6.14
CA ALA A 130 -2.64 1.83 -5.74
C ALA A 130 -3.30 2.99 -6.50
N ALA A 131 -3.41 2.87 -7.82
CA ALA A 131 -4.02 3.86 -8.69
C ALA A 131 -5.56 3.88 -8.58
N SER A 132 -6.21 2.73 -8.39
CA SER A 132 -7.68 2.63 -8.29
C SER A 132 -8.26 3.31 -7.04
N VAL A 133 -7.48 3.46 -5.96
CA VAL A 133 -7.89 4.14 -4.72
C VAL A 133 -7.13 5.44 -4.47
N ASP A 134 -6.40 5.94 -5.47
CA ASP A 134 -5.64 7.18 -5.34
C ASP A 134 -6.60 8.37 -5.30
N CYS A 135 -6.85 8.89 -4.11
CA CYS A 135 -7.72 10.05 -3.91
C CYS A 135 -7.00 11.40 -4.07
N ARG A 136 -5.71 11.42 -4.44
CA ARG A 136 -4.94 12.66 -4.53
C ARG A 136 -5.46 13.60 -5.59
N THR A 137 -5.62 14.88 -5.25
CA THR A 137 -5.95 15.94 -6.20
C THR A 137 -4.78 16.18 -7.16
N ARG A 138 -5.00 17.06 -8.14
CA ARG A 138 -3.95 17.49 -9.08
C ARG A 138 -2.82 18.26 -8.37
N GLU A 139 -3.15 19.08 -7.37
CA GLU A 139 -2.17 19.80 -6.53
C GLU A 139 -1.30 18.82 -5.73
N GLU A 140 -1.91 17.83 -5.06
CA GLU A 140 -1.17 16.84 -4.27
C GLU A 140 -0.24 15.97 -5.14
N ARG A 141 -0.57 15.79 -6.43
CA ARG A 141 0.25 15.08 -7.42
C ARG A 141 1.27 15.97 -8.13
N SER A 142 1.40 17.24 -7.73
CA SER A 142 2.26 18.24 -8.40
C SER A 142 1.94 18.49 -9.87
N LEU A 143 0.72 18.19 -10.31
CA LEU A 143 0.24 18.53 -11.65
C LEU A 143 -0.19 19.99 -11.74
N GLU A 144 -0.50 20.60 -10.60
CA GLU A 144 -0.86 22.00 -10.43
C GLU A 144 -0.16 22.59 -9.20
N PRO A 145 0.08 23.91 -9.13
CA PRO A 145 0.65 24.55 -7.95
C PRO A 145 -0.22 24.35 -6.71
N LEU A 146 0.43 24.10 -5.57
CA LEU A 146 -0.23 23.94 -4.27
C LEU A 146 -0.90 25.27 -3.85
N ARG A 147 -2.22 25.27 -3.70
CA ARG A 147 -3.04 26.45 -3.36
C ARG A 147 -4.09 26.14 -2.30
N ASN A 148 -4.83 25.05 -2.47
CA ASN A 148 -5.93 24.66 -1.59
C ASN A 148 -5.55 23.48 -0.69
N GLU A 149 -4.64 22.63 -1.17
CA GLU A 149 -4.20 21.45 -0.42
C GLU A 149 -3.01 21.79 0.49
N ARG A 150 -2.79 20.94 1.50
CA ARG A 150 -1.76 21.17 2.53
C ARG A 150 -0.38 20.65 2.13
N PHE A 151 -0.34 19.62 1.30
CA PHE A 151 0.88 18.87 1.01
C PHE A 151 0.95 18.47 -0.47
N VAL A 152 2.16 18.43 -1.01
CA VAL A 152 2.47 17.61 -2.18
C VAL A 152 2.79 16.20 -1.68
N ILE A 153 2.10 15.18 -2.19
CA ILE A 153 2.18 13.83 -1.67
C ILE A 153 2.66 12.86 -2.77
N PRO A 154 3.84 12.23 -2.63
CA PRO A 154 4.48 11.49 -3.72
C PRO A 154 3.74 10.21 -4.10
N LYS A 155 3.09 9.54 -3.13
CA LYS A 155 2.43 8.24 -3.33
C LYS A 155 0.93 8.29 -3.05
N SER A 156 0.20 7.34 -3.63
CA SER A 156 -1.18 7.03 -3.21
C SER A 156 -1.20 6.61 -1.73
N ARG A 157 -2.37 6.69 -1.10
CA ARG A 157 -2.56 6.15 0.27
C ARG A 157 -2.48 4.62 0.31
N HIS A 158 -2.57 3.97 -0.86
CA HIS A 158 -2.18 2.58 -1.05
C HIS A 158 -0.82 2.54 -1.76
N GLY A 159 0.19 1.93 -1.13
CA GLY A 159 1.57 1.90 -1.67
C GLY A 159 2.56 1.30 -0.69
N SER A 160 3.85 1.26 -0.99
CA SER A 160 4.86 0.74 -0.05
C SER A 160 4.99 1.57 1.23
N VAL A 161 5.61 0.98 2.25
CA VAL A 161 6.02 1.64 3.50
C VAL A 161 6.88 2.88 3.24
N ASP A 162 6.60 3.99 3.92
CA ASP A 162 7.32 5.26 3.75
C ASP A 162 8.51 5.45 4.70
N CYS A 163 8.54 4.74 5.83
CA CYS A 163 9.63 4.82 6.80
C CYS A 163 9.70 3.57 7.68
N TYR A 164 10.92 3.28 8.14
CA TYR A 164 11.20 2.37 9.24
C TYR A 164 10.84 3.00 10.58
N LEU A 165 10.41 2.15 11.51
CA LEU A 165 9.89 2.52 12.82
C LEU A 165 10.92 2.36 13.93
N SER A 166 11.86 1.42 13.83
CA SER A 166 12.82 1.14 14.90
C SER A 166 13.97 2.15 14.91
N THR A 167 14.62 2.29 16.07
CA THR A 167 15.82 3.12 16.20
C THR A 167 16.94 2.67 15.26
N CYS A 168 17.14 1.35 15.07
CA CYS A 168 18.16 0.85 14.15
C CYS A 168 17.78 1.09 12.68
N GLY A 169 16.49 1.01 12.33
CA GLY A 169 15.94 1.30 11.00
C GLY A 169 16.04 2.77 10.59
N SER A 170 16.00 3.70 11.55
CA SER A 170 15.97 5.15 11.27
C SER A 170 17.08 5.67 10.35
N ARG A 171 18.30 5.09 10.43
CA ARG A 171 19.44 5.47 9.58
C ARG A 171 19.24 5.13 8.09
N TYR A 172 18.28 4.26 7.80
CA TYR A 172 17.92 3.82 6.45
C TYR A 172 16.69 4.55 5.89
N ASN A 173 16.09 5.48 6.66
CA ASN A 173 15.07 6.39 6.16
C ASN A 173 15.74 7.53 5.37
N ASP A 174 16.09 7.24 4.13
CA ASP A 174 16.93 8.09 3.27
C ASP A 174 16.14 8.89 2.22
N ILE A 175 14.81 8.92 2.36
CA ILE A 175 13.90 9.68 1.49
C ILE A 175 13.20 10.80 2.27
N PRO A 176 12.81 11.90 1.61
CA PRO A 176 11.97 12.92 2.24
C PRO A 176 10.61 12.36 2.64
N LEU A 177 10.30 12.40 3.94
CA LEU A 177 8.99 12.04 4.48
C LEU A 177 8.09 13.27 4.54
N VAL A 178 6.91 13.20 3.94
CA VAL A 178 5.86 14.23 4.08
C VAL A 178 5.05 13.92 5.32
N TYR A 179 4.94 14.84 6.27
CA TYR A 179 4.20 14.61 7.51
C TYR A 179 3.65 15.91 8.09
N ASP A 180 2.64 15.79 8.96
CA ASP A 180 2.06 16.92 9.67
C ASP A 180 2.89 17.28 10.92
N LYS A 181 3.57 18.42 10.88
CA LYS A 181 4.43 18.89 11.97
C LYS A 181 3.68 19.16 13.28
N ASN A 182 2.41 19.55 13.22
CA ASN A 182 1.62 19.81 14.43
C ASN A 182 1.28 18.49 15.13
N ILE A 183 0.92 17.47 14.35
CA ILE A 183 0.64 16.12 14.87
C ILE A 183 1.92 15.48 15.41
N GLU A 184 3.04 15.63 14.69
CA GLU A 184 4.34 15.19 15.21
C GLU A 184 4.63 15.82 16.58
N GLN A 185 4.52 17.14 16.69
CA GLN A 185 4.81 17.85 17.94
C GLN A 185 3.88 17.41 19.06
N GLN A 186 2.58 17.27 18.78
CA GLN A 186 1.59 16.79 19.75
C GLN A 186 1.96 15.40 20.28
N LEU A 187 2.43 14.49 19.42
CA LEU A 187 2.85 13.15 19.82
C LEU A 187 4.13 13.19 20.68
N LEU A 188 5.11 14.02 20.31
CA LEU A 188 6.34 14.23 21.07
C LEU A 188 6.06 14.79 22.47
N ASP A 189 5.18 15.80 22.57
CA ASP A 189 4.76 16.40 23.85
C ASP A 189 4.08 15.36 24.77
N ASN A 190 3.44 14.35 24.18
CA ASN A 190 2.83 13.22 24.87
C ASN A 190 3.77 12.00 25.01
N LYS A 191 5.08 12.19 24.85
CA LYS A 191 6.14 11.18 25.09
C LYS A 191 6.13 10.00 24.11
N VAL A 192 5.52 10.15 22.93
CA VAL A 192 5.72 9.21 21.83
C VAL A 192 7.11 9.46 21.23
N ASP A 193 7.87 8.41 20.97
CA ASP A 193 9.22 8.56 20.42
C ASP A 193 9.22 9.13 18.99
N LYS A 194 10.31 9.78 18.59
CA LYS A 194 10.42 10.50 17.31
C LYS A 194 10.06 9.67 16.09
N GLN A 195 10.48 8.40 16.01
CA GLN A 195 10.21 7.59 14.81
C GLN A 195 8.73 7.22 14.73
N MET A 196 8.12 6.87 15.85
CA MET A 196 6.69 6.59 15.90
C MET A 196 5.86 7.85 15.65
N ALA A 197 6.28 9.00 16.19
CA ALA A 197 5.62 10.28 15.97
C ALA A 197 5.64 10.67 14.48
N LEU A 198 6.78 10.51 13.80
CA LEU A 198 6.91 10.73 12.36
C LEU A 198 6.02 9.79 11.54
N HIS A 199 6.00 8.49 11.87
CA HIS A 199 5.16 7.51 11.18
C HIS A 199 3.68 7.88 11.28
N ILE A 200 3.17 8.14 12.49
CA ILE A 200 1.77 8.52 12.69
C ILE A 200 1.47 9.86 12.01
N ALA A 201 2.34 10.86 12.16
CA ALA A 201 2.15 12.17 11.51
C ALA A 201 2.13 12.08 9.98
N HIS A 202 2.84 11.12 9.39
CA HIS A 202 2.78 10.82 7.96
C HIS A 202 1.43 10.21 7.56
N LEU A 203 0.89 9.25 8.32
CA LEU A 203 -0.42 8.66 8.01
C LEU A 203 -1.55 9.70 8.03
N PHE A 204 -1.42 10.69 8.91
CA PHE A 204 -2.39 11.77 9.12
C PHE A 204 -2.27 12.95 8.13
N ILE A 205 -1.39 12.86 7.11
CA ILE A 205 -1.47 13.79 5.97
C ILE A 205 -2.68 13.50 5.08
N ARG A 206 -3.36 12.37 5.31
CA ARG A 206 -4.55 11.94 4.56
C ARG A 206 -5.82 12.36 5.26
N ASP A 207 -6.79 12.80 4.47
CA ASP A 207 -8.14 13.01 4.98
C ASP A 207 -8.85 11.68 5.25
N PRO A 208 -9.76 11.64 6.24
CA PRO A 208 -10.68 10.53 6.41
C PRO A 208 -11.60 10.45 5.19
N ILE A 209 -11.74 9.26 4.61
CA ILE A 209 -12.57 9.01 3.41
C ILE A 209 -13.85 8.24 3.72
N LEU A 210 -14.10 7.94 4.99
CA LEU A 210 -15.32 7.28 5.45
C LEU A 210 -15.56 7.63 6.92
N LEU A 211 -16.69 8.24 7.27
CA LEU A 211 -17.09 8.44 8.67
C LEU A 211 -18.60 8.29 8.76
N TYR A 212 -19.07 7.49 9.73
CA TYR A 212 -20.50 7.38 10.02
C TYR A 212 -20.94 8.52 10.92
N SER A 213 -22.15 9.04 10.69
CA SER A 213 -22.75 10.12 11.50
C SER A 213 -22.77 9.79 12.99
N GLU A 214 -23.07 8.52 13.30
CA GLU A 214 -23.16 7.99 14.66
C GLU A 214 -21.79 7.91 15.35
N ARG A 215 -20.71 8.04 14.59
CA ARG A 215 -19.31 7.91 15.06
C ARG A 215 -18.56 9.25 15.06
N ILE A 216 -19.25 10.37 14.83
CA ILE A 216 -18.62 11.71 14.88
C ILE A 216 -18.10 12.02 16.28
N HIS A 217 -18.90 11.76 17.31
CA HIS A 217 -18.52 11.94 18.70
C HIS A 217 -18.20 10.59 19.33
N GLN A 218 -17.05 10.49 19.99
CA GLN A 218 -16.54 9.26 20.59
C GLN A 218 -15.90 9.55 21.94
N ASP A 219 -15.84 8.52 22.77
CA ASP A 219 -15.05 8.55 23.99
C ASP A 219 -13.60 8.16 23.67
N ASN A 220 -12.74 9.15 23.46
CA ASN A 220 -11.33 8.93 23.11
C ASN A 220 -10.53 8.14 24.16
N ALA A 221 -11.04 7.94 25.37
CA ALA A 221 -10.41 7.09 26.38
C ALA A 221 -10.67 5.59 26.13
N ASN A 222 -11.77 5.26 25.45
CA ASN A 222 -12.28 3.90 25.28
C ASN A 222 -12.57 3.51 23.83
N GLU A 223 -12.45 4.44 22.88
CA GLU A 223 -12.70 4.21 21.46
C GLU A 223 -11.52 4.72 20.63
N ILE A 224 -11.23 4.00 19.54
CA ILE A 224 -10.11 4.30 18.64
C ILE A 224 -10.57 4.42 17.18
N ASP A 225 -11.88 4.45 16.91
CA ASP A 225 -12.39 4.43 15.54
C ASP A 225 -11.92 5.67 14.74
N HIS A 226 -11.71 6.82 15.38
CA HIS A 226 -11.12 8.01 14.72
C HIS A 226 -9.69 7.76 14.25
N PHE A 227 -8.87 7.10 15.07
CA PHE A 227 -7.52 6.69 14.67
C PHE A 227 -7.57 5.62 13.58
N GLU A 228 -8.41 4.59 13.76
CA GLU A 228 -8.60 3.51 12.80
C GLU A 228 -9.16 3.99 11.46
N ASN A 229 -9.89 5.11 11.42
CA ASN A 229 -10.34 5.72 10.19
C ASN A 229 -9.16 6.06 9.26
N ILE A 230 -8.14 6.73 9.83
CA ILE A 230 -6.91 7.07 9.11
C ILE A 230 -6.03 5.84 8.91
N GLN A 231 -5.81 5.04 9.96
CA GLN A 231 -4.91 3.89 9.91
C GLN A 231 -5.41 2.82 8.93
N SER A 232 -6.69 2.46 8.99
CA SER A 232 -7.26 1.41 8.14
C SER A 232 -7.35 1.82 6.67
N THR A 233 -7.28 3.13 6.35
CA THR A 233 -7.30 3.69 5.00
C THR A 233 -5.94 4.17 4.50
N ASN A 234 -4.87 3.94 5.26
CA ASN A 234 -3.51 3.90 4.74
C ASN A 234 -3.17 2.41 4.50
N TRP A 235 -3.10 2.02 3.24
CA TRP A 235 -2.94 0.62 2.82
C TRP A 235 -1.52 0.39 2.35
N GLN A 236 -0.62 0.17 3.32
CA GLN A 236 0.78 -0.06 3.02
C GLN A 236 1.14 -1.54 2.80
N SER A 237 2.34 -1.83 2.30
CA SER A 237 2.89 -3.20 2.16
C SER A 237 3.11 -3.89 3.51
N MET A 238 3.46 -3.11 4.53
CA MET A 238 3.38 -3.51 5.93
C MET A 238 2.38 -2.61 6.66
N ARG A 239 1.73 -3.14 7.69
CA ARG A 239 0.94 -2.34 8.62
C ARG A 239 1.31 -2.63 10.06
N PHE A 240 1.55 -1.57 10.82
CA PHE A 240 1.82 -1.60 12.25
C PHE A 240 0.51 -1.40 13.02
N LYS A 241 -0.01 -2.44 13.68
CA LYS A 241 -1.34 -2.41 14.32
C LYS A 241 -1.20 -2.22 15.83
N LEU A 242 -1.93 -1.24 16.35
CA LEU A 242 -2.06 -0.99 17.78
C LEU A 242 -2.68 -2.21 18.50
N PRO A 243 -2.44 -2.33 19.82
CA PRO A 243 -3.23 -3.20 20.68
C PRO A 243 -4.71 -2.84 20.61
N SER A 244 -5.59 -3.83 20.77
CA SER A 244 -7.02 -3.56 20.87
C SER A 244 -7.35 -2.89 22.21
N VAL A 245 -8.38 -2.02 22.22
CA VAL A 245 -8.85 -1.35 23.44
C VAL A 245 -9.23 -2.37 24.53
N ASN A 246 -9.90 -3.46 24.11
CA ASN A 246 -10.32 -4.54 25.01
C ASN A 246 -9.17 -5.49 25.43
N LYS A 247 -7.93 -5.24 24.98
CA LYS A 247 -6.70 -5.99 25.30
C LYS A 247 -6.66 -7.45 24.86
N ASP A 248 -7.58 -7.89 24.00
CA ASP A 248 -7.55 -9.23 23.40
C ASP A 248 -6.39 -9.41 22.39
N ALA A 249 -5.91 -8.31 21.81
CA ALA A 249 -4.81 -8.32 20.86
C ALA A 249 -3.72 -7.32 21.26
N GLY A 250 -2.47 -7.77 21.24
CA GLY A 250 -1.29 -6.95 21.47
C GLY A 250 -0.83 -6.18 20.23
N TRP A 251 0.42 -5.71 20.28
CA TRP A 251 1.09 -5.12 19.13
C TRP A 251 1.23 -6.15 18.01
N ARG A 252 0.84 -5.77 16.80
CA ARG A 252 0.86 -6.67 15.64
C ARG A 252 1.50 -6.00 14.44
N VAL A 253 2.07 -6.82 13.58
CA VAL A 253 2.48 -6.42 12.23
C VAL A 253 1.70 -7.23 11.22
N GLU A 254 1.32 -6.62 10.12
CA GLU A 254 0.59 -7.28 9.03
C GLU A 254 1.40 -7.17 7.75
N PHE A 255 1.76 -8.33 7.19
CA PHE A 255 2.44 -8.50 5.92
C PHE A 255 1.39 -8.63 4.81
N ARG A 256 1.36 -7.65 3.89
CA ARG A 256 0.25 -7.43 2.95
C ARG A 256 0.52 -7.61 1.44
N PRO A 257 1.76 -7.78 0.95
CA PRO A 257 2.01 -7.70 -0.49
C PRO A 257 1.52 -8.94 -1.26
N CYS A 258 1.57 -10.14 -0.66
CA CYS A 258 1.34 -11.40 -1.37
C CYS A 258 0.05 -11.41 -2.19
N GLU A 259 0.14 -11.85 -3.44
CA GLU A 259 -1.05 -12.20 -4.21
C GLU A 259 -1.65 -13.49 -3.64
N VAL A 260 -2.97 -13.64 -3.77
CA VAL A 260 -3.63 -14.89 -3.43
C VAL A 260 -3.34 -15.91 -4.53
N GLN A 261 -3.09 -17.14 -4.13
CA GLN A 261 -2.84 -18.25 -5.05
C GLN A 261 -4.13 -19.05 -5.29
N LEU A 262 -4.15 -19.88 -6.33
CA LEU A 262 -5.34 -20.64 -6.72
C LEU A 262 -5.72 -21.71 -5.69
N THR A 263 -4.74 -22.35 -5.05
CA THR A 263 -4.99 -23.45 -4.12
C THR A 263 -4.77 -23.06 -2.66
N ASP A 264 -5.53 -23.69 -1.76
CA ASP A 264 -5.32 -23.57 -0.32
C ASP A 264 -3.91 -24.00 0.09
N TYR A 265 -3.35 -25.00 -0.61
CA TYR A 265 -1.99 -25.49 -0.34
C TYR A 265 -0.93 -24.41 -0.61
N GLU A 266 -1.00 -23.72 -1.75
CA GLU A 266 -0.05 -22.64 -2.08
C GLU A 266 -0.20 -21.46 -1.11
N ASN A 267 -1.44 -21.07 -0.80
CA ASN A 267 -1.70 -20.00 0.17
C ASN A 267 -1.19 -20.37 1.57
N ALA A 268 -1.40 -21.62 2.01
CA ALA A 268 -0.87 -22.12 3.27
C ALA A 268 0.66 -22.17 3.26
N ALA A 269 1.28 -22.58 2.16
CA ALA A 269 2.73 -22.62 2.02
C ALA A 269 3.36 -21.23 2.18
N PHE A 270 2.84 -20.22 1.49
CA PHE A 270 3.30 -18.83 1.66
C PHE A 270 3.01 -18.28 3.06
N GLY A 271 1.83 -18.58 3.63
CA GLY A 271 1.51 -18.19 4.99
C GLY A 271 2.47 -18.77 6.02
N VAL A 272 2.74 -20.08 5.96
CA VAL A 272 3.69 -20.78 6.83
C VAL A 272 5.11 -20.27 6.60
N PHE A 273 5.52 -20.04 5.35
CA PHE A 273 6.84 -19.48 5.02
C PHE A 273 7.07 -18.13 5.71
N ILE A 274 6.12 -17.19 5.62
CA ILE A 274 6.22 -15.89 6.29
C ILE A 274 6.31 -16.06 7.81
N VAL A 275 5.53 -16.97 8.41
CA VAL A 275 5.62 -17.25 9.84
C VAL A 275 6.99 -17.80 10.23
N LEU A 276 7.55 -18.76 9.48
CA LEU A 276 8.88 -19.30 9.74
C LEU A 276 9.98 -18.25 9.54
N LEU A 277 9.82 -17.39 8.52
CA LEU A 277 10.73 -16.30 8.24
C LEU A 277 10.77 -15.29 9.38
N THR A 278 9.63 -14.93 9.96
CA THR A 278 9.59 -14.03 11.14
C THR A 278 10.31 -14.65 12.34
N ARG A 279 10.12 -15.95 12.57
CA ARG A 279 10.85 -16.69 13.60
C ARG A 279 12.34 -16.69 13.34
N ALA A 280 12.78 -16.93 12.10
CA ALA A 280 14.19 -16.90 11.74
C ALA A 280 14.82 -15.51 11.96
N ILE A 281 14.15 -14.44 11.51
CA ILE A 281 14.60 -13.05 11.71
C ILE A 281 14.83 -12.76 13.20
N LEU A 282 13.86 -13.13 14.05
CA LEU A 282 13.93 -12.85 15.49
C LEU A 282 14.90 -13.78 16.23
N SER A 283 14.92 -15.08 15.93
CA SER A 283 15.77 -16.06 16.62
C SER A 283 17.25 -15.92 16.29
N PHE A 284 17.57 -15.55 15.04
CA PHE A 284 18.96 -15.37 14.59
C PHE A 284 19.40 -13.91 14.53
N ASN A 285 18.52 -12.98 14.93
CA ASN A 285 18.71 -11.54 14.80
C ASN A 285 19.16 -11.13 13.39
N LEU A 286 18.49 -11.62 12.34
CA LEU A 286 18.91 -11.34 10.96
C LEU A 286 18.68 -9.86 10.62
N ASN A 287 19.72 -9.17 10.16
CA ASN A 287 19.59 -7.79 9.69
C ASN A 287 19.20 -7.76 8.20
N MET A 288 17.94 -7.42 7.93
CA MET A 288 17.39 -7.34 6.57
C MET A 288 17.38 -5.91 6.04
N LEU A 289 17.71 -4.92 6.88
CA LEU A 289 17.50 -3.50 6.58
C LEU A 289 18.36 -3.05 5.40
N ILE A 290 17.72 -2.34 4.48
CA ILE A 290 18.32 -1.62 3.36
C ILE A 290 17.74 -0.19 3.34
N PRO A 291 18.42 0.79 2.73
CA PRO A 291 17.84 2.12 2.52
C PRO A 291 16.45 2.06 1.87
N ILE A 292 15.48 2.85 2.36
CA ILE A 292 14.10 2.85 1.86
C ILE A 292 14.06 3.15 0.35
N SER A 293 14.93 4.03 -0.13
CA SER A 293 15.06 4.34 -1.56
C SER A 293 15.28 3.09 -2.44
N LYS A 294 16.04 2.10 -1.95
CA LYS A 294 16.26 0.82 -2.65
C LYS A 294 15.04 -0.09 -2.62
N GLY A 295 14.26 -0.02 -1.54
CA GLY A 295 12.98 -0.73 -1.44
C GLY A 295 12.00 -0.24 -2.50
N PHE A 296 11.91 1.09 -2.70
CA PHE A 296 11.08 1.70 -3.75
C PHE A 296 11.55 1.35 -5.15
N GLN A 297 12.86 1.37 -5.39
CA GLN A 297 13.39 0.96 -6.69
C GLN A 297 13.07 -0.52 -6.98
N SER A 298 13.26 -1.40 -5.98
CA SER A 298 12.95 -2.83 -6.13
C SER A 298 11.47 -3.09 -6.40
N GLU A 299 10.59 -2.33 -5.75
CA GLU A 299 9.16 -2.37 -6.03
C GLU A 299 8.88 -1.98 -7.49
N TYR A 300 9.43 -0.85 -7.96
CA TYR A 300 9.30 -0.42 -9.36
C TYR A 300 9.82 -1.45 -10.37
N ASP A 301 11.01 -2.01 -10.12
CA ASP A 301 11.64 -2.99 -11.00
C ASP A 301 10.85 -4.30 -11.06
N MET A 302 10.25 -4.70 -9.95
CA MET A 302 9.47 -5.94 -9.82
C MET A 302 8.07 -5.87 -10.44
N PHE A 303 7.66 -4.71 -10.94
CA PHE A 303 6.42 -4.56 -11.70
C PHE A 303 6.57 -4.88 -13.19
N SER A 304 7.78 -5.05 -13.72
CA SER A 304 7.97 -5.47 -15.11
C SER A 304 7.72 -6.98 -15.28
N SER A 305 7.05 -7.37 -16.38
CA SER A 305 6.84 -8.78 -16.73
C SER A 305 8.18 -9.55 -16.73
N SER A 306 8.16 -10.82 -16.34
CA SER A 306 9.34 -11.73 -16.29
C SER A 306 10.24 -11.66 -15.05
N THR A 307 9.86 -10.94 -13.97
CA THR A 307 10.82 -10.66 -12.88
C THR A 307 11.19 -11.86 -11.99
N VAL A 308 10.35 -12.91 -11.90
CA VAL A 308 10.70 -14.13 -11.13
C VAL A 308 12.01 -14.77 -11.64
N GLY A 309 12.37 -14.54 -12.90
CA GLY A 309 13.59 -15.09 -13.51
C GLY A 309 14.83 -14.17 -13.49
N ILE A 310 14.72 -12.83 -13.36
CA ILE A 310 15.81 -11.95 -13.84
C ILE A 310 16.23 -10.77 -12.92
N SER A 311 15.47 -10.30 -11.92
CA SER A 311 15.84 -9.00 -11.29
C SER A 311 15.54 -8.85 -9.79
N ILE A 312 16.25 -9.57 -8.92
CA ILE A 312 16.47 -9.10 -7.52
C ILE A 312 17.78 -8.32 -7.50
N GLN A 313 17.72 -7.03 -7.83
CA GLN A 313 18.91 -6.16 -7.92
C GLN A 313 19.41 -5.67 -6.55
N HIS A 314 18.51 -5.45 -5.59
CA HIS A 314 18.85 -4.88 -4.29
C HIS A 314 18.56 -5.86 -3.15
N ARG A 315 19.58 -6.64 -2.79
CA ARG A 315 19.60 -7.48 -1.59
C ARG A 315 20.84 -7.18 -0.76
N ARG A 316 20.82 -7.54 0.52
CA ARG A 316 22.07 -7.58 1.28
C ARG A 316 22.97 -8.69 0.75
N GLU A 317 24.25 -8.37 0.60
CA GLU A 317 25.30 -9.34 0.25
C GLU A 317 25.61 -10.26 1.43
N GLU A 318 25.51 -9.73 2.66
CA GLU A 318 25.74 -10.49 3.90
C GLU A 318 24.63 -10.25 4.94
N LEU A 319 24.11 -11.34 5.50
CA LEU A 319 23.18 -11.32 6.64
C LEU A 319 23.98 -11.47 7.93
N VAL A 320 24.43 -10.34 8.47
CA VAL A 320 25.07 -10.28 9.80
C VAL A 320 24.01 -10.14 10.90
N PRO A 321 24.21 -10.81 12.06
CA PRO A 321 23.33 -10.62 13.22
C PRO A 321 23.27 -9.16 13.66
N PHE A 322 22.08 -8.62 13.96
CA PHE A 322 21.95 -7.36 14.68
C PHE A 322 22.05 -7.60 16.18
N HIS A 323 22.62 -6.65 16.92
CA HIS A 323 22.51 -6.67 18.38
C HIS A 323 21.18 -6.01 18.78
N PRO A 324 20.22 -6.76 19.34
CA PRO A 324 19.05 -6.14 19.94
C PRO A 324 19.51 -5.26 21.10
N LEU A 325 19.19 -3.96 21.03
CA LEU A 325 19.37 -3.02 22.15
C LEU A 325 18.37 -3.31 23.26
#